data_AF-A0A8H5VRT4-F1
#
_entry.id   AF-A0A8H5VRT4-F1
#
_cell.length_a   1.000
_cell.length_b   1.000
_cell.length_c   1.000
_cell.angle_alpha   90.00
_cell.angle_beta   90.00
_cell.angle_gamma   90.00
#
_symmetry.space_group_name_H-M   'P 1'
#
loop_
_entity.id
_entity.type
_entity.pdbx_description
1 polymer ?
#
loop_
_entity_poly.entity_id
_entity_poly.type
_entity_poly.pdbx_seq_one_letter_code
_entity_poly.pdbx_strand_id
1 'polypeptide(L)'
;MVNSQKNSNVRFNELDFTEQQRLRQGVRVSTHPDVKAGKPVLVKFSVWPWEVHYAEAETTAYEWLQNIEVVPKFIGHVTEGKDGRVIGFVAEFVKGARPAEPRDIEGCEKALKKLHELGVKMGDTNKFNFLVCDGHGVMIADLEAAEQGCSQDELEEEMKGLKACLEDISFLGGQYIVKE
;
A
#
# COMPACT_ATOMS: atom_id res chain seq x y z
N MET A 1 9.86 26.19 -9.85
CA MET A 1 9.10 25.41 -10.84
C MET A 1 9.14 23.98 -10.39
N VAL A 2 8.06 23.49 -9.78
CA VAL A 2 7.98 22.13 -9.25
C VAL A 2 7.76 21.21 -10.44
N ASN A 3 8.73 20.35 -10.74
CA ASN A 3 8.56 19.23 -11.67
C ASN A 3 7.55 18.25 -11.07
N SER A 4 6.26 18.54 -11.22
CA SER A 4 5.19 17.55 -11.16
C SER A 4 5.21 16.81 -12.49
N GLN A 5 6.23 15.96 -12.65
CA GLN A 5 6.34 15.07 -13.79
C GLN A 5 5.49 13.85 -13.47
N LYS A 6 4.44 13.61 -14.28
CA LYS A 6 3.59 12.42 -14.27
C LYS A 6 4.41 11.16 -13.96
N ASN A 7 4.35 10.68 -12.73
CA ASN A 7 5.15 9.54 -12.28
C ASN A 7 4.47 8.18 -12.57
N SER A 8 3.33 8.18 -13.28
CA SER A 8 2.55 6.95 -13.58
C SER A 8 3.11 6.09 -14.71
N ASN A 9 4.17 6.52 -15.42
CA ASN A 9 4.74 5.78 -16.56
C ASN A 9 6.15 5.24 -16.33
N VAL A 10 6.73 5.39 -15.14
CA VAL A 10 8.06 4.84 -14.84
C VAL A 10 7.95 3.31 -14.82
N ARG A 11 8.87 2.64 -15.52
CA ARG A 11 8.93 1.17 -15.61
C ARG A 11 10.30 0.68 -15.20
N PHE A 12 10.32 -0.38 -14.40
CA PHE A 12 11.52 -1.03 -13.92
C PHE A 12 11.53 -2.49 -14.34
N ASN A 13 12.66 -2.93 -14.87
CA ASN A 13 12.95 -4.33 -15.14
C ASN A 13 13.03 -5.08 -13.80
N GLU A 14 12.20 -6.09 -13.61
CA GLU A 14 12.22 -6.99 -12.45
C GLU A 14 13.60 -7.56 -12.08
N LEU A 15 14.44 -7.88 -13.08
CA LEU A 15 15.77 -8.47 -12.90
C LEU A 15 16.79 -7.46 -12.36
N ASP A 16 16.47 -6.17 -12.39
CA ASP A 16 17.35 -5.11 -11.87
C ASP A 16 17.16 -4.91 -10.35
N PHE A 17 16.18 -5.57 -9.73
CA PHE A 17 15.97 -5.57 -8.29
C PHE A 17 16.76 -6.67 -7.59
N THR A 18 17.42 -6.29 -6.49
CA THR A 18 18.04 -7.25 -5.55
C THR A 18 17.14 -7.44 -4.34
N GLU A 19 16.57 -8.65 -4.21
CA GLU A 19 15.73 -9.02 -3.05
C GLU A 19 16.53 -8.90 -1.74
N GLN A 20 15.91 -8.28 -0.74
CA GLN A 20 16.46 -8.17 0.62
C GLN A 20 15.67 -9.05 1.59
N GLN A 21 14.34 -9.03 1.48
CA GLN A 21 13.44 -9.79 2.35
C GLN A 21 12.15 -10.09 1.61
N ARG A 22 11.69 -11.33 1.68
CA ARG A 22 10.34 -11.69 1.26
C ARG A 22 9.36 -11.44 2.42
N LEU A 23 8.35 -10.60 2.20
CA LEU A 23 7.33 -10.31 3.21
C LEU A 23 6.20 -11.33 3.14
N ARG A 24 5.63 -11.55 1.94
CA ARG A 24 4.61 -12.59 1.68
C ARG A 24 4.71 -13.07 0.23
N GLN A 25 3.76 -13.84 -0.26
CA GLN A 25 3.68 -14.14 -1.69
C GLN A 25 3.47 -12.84 -2.47
N GLY A 26 4.19 -12.68 -3.58
CA GLY A 26 4.13 -11.47 -4.41
C GLY A 26 4.80 -10.23 -3.80
N VAL A 27 4.92 -10.09 -2.48
CA VAL A 27 5.41 -8.86 -1.83
C VAL A 27 6.80 -9.03 -1.21
N ARG A 28 7.73 -8.17 -1.61
CA ARG A 28 9.14 -8.23 -1.22
C ARG A 28 9.70 -6.85 -0.91
N VAL A 29 10.67 -6.78 -0.02
CA VAL A 29 11.57 -5.65 0.13
C VAL A 29 12.78 -5.89 -0.77
N SER A 30 13.07 -4.95 -1.65
CA SER A 30 14.18 -5.05 -2.61
C SER A 30 14.96 -3.74 -2.69
N THR A 31 16.14 -3.76 -3.31
CA THR A 31 16.91 -2.57 -3.67
C THR A 31 17.11 -2.50 -5.17
N HIS A 32 17.23 -1.29 -5.71
CA HIS A 32 17.58 -1.05 -7.11
C HIS A 32 18.55 0.14 -7.17
N PRO A 33 19.67 0.06 -7.92
CA PRO A 33 20.72 1.09 -7.92
C PRO A 33 20.19 2.51 -8.18
N ASP A 34 19.31 2.65 -9.16
CA ASP A 34 18.76 3.94 -9.59
C ASP A 34 17.50 4.38 -8.84
N VAL A 35 16.95 3.57 -7.94
CA VAL A 35 15.72 3.90 -7.21
C VAL A 35 16.05 4.32 -5.79
N LYS A 36 15.55 5.49 -5.37
CA LYS A 36 15.69 6.01 -4.00
C LYS A 36 17.14 5.98 -3.48
N ALA A 37 18.13 6.18 -4.36
CA ALA A 37 19.56 6.08 -4.04
C ALA A 37 19.97 4.72 -3.44
N GLY A 38 19.45 3.62 -3.98
CA GLY A 38 19.73 2.26 -3.52
C GLY A 38 19.07 1.88 -2.20
N LYS A 39 18.20 2.72 -1.64
CA LYS A 39 17.47 2.41 -0.41
C LYS A 39 16.41 1.32 -0.66
N PRO A 40 16.05 0.54 0.37
CA PRO A 40 15.00 -0.46 0.25
C PRO A 40 13.66 0.13 -0.21
N VAL A 41 12.99 -0.60 -1.09
CA VAL A 41 11.65 -0.31 -1.62
C VAL A 41 10.77 -1.56 -1.52
N LEU A 42 9.45 -1.36 -1.52
CA LEU A 42 8.47 -2.43 -1.58
C LEU A 42 8.21 -2.77 -3.04
N VAL A 43 8.26 -4.04 -3.39
CA VAL A 43 7.92 -4.56 -4.71
C VAL A 43 6.79 -5.56 -4.55
N LYS A 44 5.63 -5.30 -5.17
CA LYS A 44 4.48 -6.20 -5.21
C LYS A 44 4.34 -6.74 -6.64
N PHE A 45 4.45 -8.05 -6.79
CA PHE A 45 4.28 -8.79 -8.04
C PHE A 45 2.90 -9.43 -8.10
N SER A 46 2.28 -9.37 -9.28
CA SER A 46 1.14 -10.21 -9.65
C SER A 46 1.69 -11.54 -10.16
N VAL A 47 1.76 -12.53 -9.27
CA VAL A 47 2.31 -13.86 -9.57
C VAL A 47 1.41 -14.61 -10.53
N TRP A 48 0.10 -14.42 -10.38
CA TRP A 48 -0.91 -15.07 -11.21
C TRP A 48 -1.67 -14.08 -12.10
N PRO A 49 -2.22 -14.51 -13.25
CA PRO A 49 -2.97 -13.61 -14.14
C PRO A 49 -4.16 -12.90 -13.46
N TRP A 50 -4.84 -13.56 -12.52
CA TRP A 50 -5.94 -12.96 -11.74
C TRP A 50 -5.44 -12.06 -10.60
N GLU A 51 -4.14 -11.90 -10.39
CA GLU A 51 -3.62 -10.89 -9.45
C GLU A 51 -3.34 -9.55 -10.14
N VAL A 52 -3.44 -9.52 -11.47
CA VAL A 52 -3.16 -8.31 -12.25
C VAL A 52 -4.21 -7.24 -12.00
N HIS A 53 -5.49 -7.60 -11.94
CA HIS A 53 -6.56 -6.61 -11.70
C HIS A 53 -6.48 -5.98 -10.30
N TYR A 54 -6.03 -6.73 -9.28
CA TYR A 54 -5.80 -6.18 -7.94
C TYR A 54 -4.63 -5.19 -7.94
N ALA A 55 -3.53 -5.49 -8.64
CA ALA A 55 -2.42 -4.56 -8.79
C ALA A 55 -2.84 -3.30 -9.57
N GLU A 56 -3.62 -3.44 -10.65
CA GLU A 56 -4.15 -2.31 -11.41
C GLU A 56 -5.04 -1.42 -10.54
N ALA A 57 -5.96 -2.01 -9.77
CA ALA A 57 -6.79 -1.28 -8.81
C ALA A 57 -5.95 -0.51 -7.79
N GLU A 58 -4.96 -1.17 -7.18
CA GLU A 58 -4.07 -0.52 -6.20
C GLU A 58 -3.25 0.62 -6.83
N THR A 59 -2.70 0.42 -8.02
CA THR A 59 -1.98 1.50 -8.73
C THR A 59 -2.88 2.67 -9.09
N THR A 60 -4.15 2.42 -9.44
CA THR A 60 -5.14 3.47 -9.69
C THR A 60 -5.46 4.23 -8.41
N ALA A 61 -5.57 3.55 -7.27
CA ALA A 61 -5.74 4.19 -5.97
C ALA A 61 -4.55 5.11 -5.60
N TYR A 62 -3.31 4.68 -5.89
CA TYR A 62 -2.15 5.56 -5.71
C TYR A 62 -2.23 6.83 -6.57
N GLU A 63 -2.84 6.79 -7.76
CA GLU A 63 -3.04 7.99 -8.58
C GLU A 63 -4.03 8.98 -7.92
N TRP A 64 -5.10 8.49 -7.30
CA TRP A 64 -6.06 9.32 -6.56
C TRP A 64 -5.43 9.95 -5.31
N LEU A 65 -4.52 9.22 -4.67
CA LEU A 65 -3.94 9.56 -3.37
C LEU A 65 -2.52 10.15 -3.46
N GLN A 66 -2.04 10.50 -4.65
CA GLN A 66 -0.65 10.95 -4.88
C GLN A 66 -0.24 12.23 -4.10
N ASN A 67 -1.21 13.01 -3.60
CA ASN A 67 -1.00 14.30 -2.94
C ASN A 67 -1.21 14.27 -1.42
N ILE A 68 -1.39 13.09 -0.81
CA ILE A 68 -1.56 12.96 0.64
C ILE A 68 -0.41 12.16 1.26
N GLU A 69 -0.09 12.46 2.51
CA GLU A 69 1.06 11.86 3.21
C GLU A 69 0.68 10.63 4.06
N VAL A 70 -0.53 10.10 3.86
CA VAL A 70 -1.05 8.94 4.61
C VAL A 70 -1.02 7.65 3.80
N VAL A 71 -0.34 7.62 2.65
CA VAL A 71 -0.11 6.40 1.86
C VAL A 71 1.36 6.32 1.45
N PRO A 72 1.94 5.10 1.29
CA PRO A 72 3.28 4.95 0.73
C PRO A 72 3.39 5.62 -0.64
N LYS A 73 4.54 6.21 -0.96
CA LYS A 73 4.74 6.83 -2.28
C LYS A 73 4.85 5.75 -3.36
N PHE A 74 3.99 5.82 -4.36
CA PHE A 74 4.16 5.07 -5.60
C PHE A 74 5.42 5.52 -6.36
N ILE A 75 6.21 4.57 -6.85
CA ILE A 75 7.50 4.84 -7.51
C ILE A 75 7.41 4.51 -9.01
N GLY A 76 6.78 3.39 -9.37
CA GLY A 76 6.63 2.99 -10.77
C GLY A 76 6.16 1.54 -10.92
N HIS A 77 5.99 1.11 -12.15
CA HIS A 77 5.58 -0.25 -12.50
C HIS A 77 6.78 -1.18 -12.65
N VAL A 78 6.58 -2.47 -12.39
CA VAL A 78 7.55 -3.53 -12.65
C VAL A 78 7.14 -4.28 -13.91
N THR A 79 8.10 -4.55 -14.79
CA THR A 79 7.89 -5.30 -16.04
C THR A 79 8.69 -6.59 -16.07
N GLU A 80 8.18 -7.58 -16.81
CA GLU A 80 8.91 -8.81 -17.17
C GLU A 80 9.90 -8.48 -18.29
N GLY A 81 11.19 -8.30 -17.99
CA GLY A 81 12.12 -7.73 -18.95
C GLY A 81 11.93 -6.21 -19.15
N LYS A 82 12.82 -5.59 -19.94
CA LYS A 82 12.80 -4.12 -20.19
C LYS A 82 11.58 -3.64 -20.96
N ASP A 83 11.08 -4.45 -21.89
CA ASP A 83 9.98 -4.09 -22.81
C ASP A 83 8.76 -5.02 -22.66
N GLY A 84 8.71 -5.84 -21.61
CA GLY A 84 7.60 -6.76 -21.41
C GLY A 84 6.41 -6.15 -20.71
N ARG A 85 5.44 -7.01 -20.41
CA ARG A 85 4.20 -6.64 -19.71
C ARG A 85 4.47 -6.19 -18.28
N VAL A 86 3.58 -5.36 -17.75
CA VAL A 86 3.57 -5.02 -16.33
C VAL A 86 3.19 -6.26 -15.54
N ILE A 87 4.01 -6.60 -14.54
CA ILE A 87 3.83 -7.75 -13.64
C ILE A 87 3.78 -7.34 -12.16
N GLY A 88 3.64 -6.04 -11.89
CA GLY A 88 3.63 -5.52 -10.54
C GLY A 88 3.97 -4.05 -10.46
N PHE A 89 4.31 -3.59 -9.27
CA PHE A 89 4.70 -2.21 -9.01
C PHE A 89 5.69 -2.07 -7.85
N VAL A 90 6.27 -0.88 -7.78
CA VAL A 90 7.23 -0.45 -6.77
C VAL A 90 6.63 0.70 -5.98
N ALA A 91 6.67 0.59 -4.65
CA ALA A 91 6.25 1.64 -3.73
C ALA A 91 7.30 1.85 -2.64
N GLU A 92 7.15 2.95 -1.90
CA GLU A 92 7.94 3.22 -0.72
C GLU A 92 7.85 2.08 0.30
N PHE A 93 8.99 1.60 0.77
CA PHE A 93 9.04 0.71 1.91
C PHE A 93 9.06 1.54 3.20
N VAL A 94 8.00 1.41 3.99
CA VAL A 94 7.86 2.11 5.27
C VAL A 94 8.66 1.36 6.35
N LYS A 95 9.96 1.65 6.41
CA LYS A 95 10.90 0.96 7.31
C LYS A 95 10.53 1.18 8.77
N GLY A 96 10.49 0.09 9.54
CA GLY A 96 10.22 0.13 10.98
C GLY A 96 8.75 0.29 11.34
N ALA A 97 7.84 0.33 10.36
CA ALA A 97 6.42 0.34 10.63
C ALA A 97 5.96 -0.99 11.25
N ARG A 98 4.96 -0.89 12.12
CA ARG A 98 4.23 -2.04 12.67
C ARG A 98 2.76 -1.94 12.27
N PRO A 99 2.03 -3.07 12.22
CA PRO A 99 0.57 -3.05 12.15
C PRO A 99 -0.05 -2.22 13.28
N ALA A 100 -1.19 -1.61 12.99
CA ALA A 100 -1.98 -0.92 13.99
C ALA A 100 -2.54 -1.89 15.03
N GLU A 101 -2.68 -1.39 16.24
CA GLU A 101 -3.35 -2.04 17.35
C GLU A 101 -4.54 -1.18 17.82
N PRO A 102 -5.46 -1.71 18.64
CA PRO A 102 -6.61 -0.93 19.13
C PRO A 102 -6.25 0.42 19.76
N ARG A 103 -5.06 0.53 20.38
CA ARG A 103 -4.55 1.78 20.95
C ARG A 103 -4.24 2.87 19.92
N ASP A 104 -4.07 2.51 18.65
CA ASP A 104 -3.70 3.41 17.56
C ASP A 104 -4.93 3.97 16.80
N ILE A 105 -6.15 3.75 17.33
CA ILE A 105 -7.42 4.12 16.68
C ILE A 105 -7.45 5.59 16.24
N GLU A 106 -7.02 6.52 17.08
CA GLU A 106 -7.02 7.96 16.75
C GLU A 106 -6.14 8.27 15.52
N GLY A 107 -5.01 7.57 15.39
CA GLY A 107 -4.14 7.68 14.24
C GLY A 107 -4.76 7.09 12.97
N CYS A 108 -5.41 5.94 13.11
CA CYS A 108 -6.09 5.26 12.00
C CYS A 108 -7.28 6.08 11.50
N GLU A 109 -8.10 6.65 12.40
CA GLU A 109 -9.21 7.56 12.06
C GLU A 109 -8.71 8.79 11.31
N LYS A 110 -7.60 9.40 11.75
CA LYS A 110 -7.00 10.55 11.07
C LYS A 110 -6.52 10.19 9.66
N ALA A 111 -5.87 9.05 9.49
CA ALA A 111 -5.41 8.58 8.19
C ALA A 111 -6.59 8.28 7.26
N LEU A 112 -7.59 7.54 7.75
CA LEU A 112 -8.78 7.17 6.99
C LEU A 112 -9.60 8.39 6.57
N LYS A 113 -9.75 9.38 7.48
CA LYS A 113 -10.40 10.65 7.18
C LYS A 113 -9.72 11.38 6.00
N LYS A 114 -8.41 11.27 5.84
CA LYS A 114 -7.71 11.88 4.70
C LYS A 114 -8.05 11.23 3.36
N LEU A 115 -8.37 9.94 3.33
CA LEU A 115 -8.91 9.28 2.14
C LEU A 115 -10.35 9.76 1.89
N HIS A 116 -11.17 9.81 2.94
CA HIS A 116 -12.58 10.24 2.85
C HIS A 116 -12.74 11.69 2.39
N GLU A 117 -11.85 12.59 2.79
CA GLU A 117 -11.79 13.98 2.31
C GLU A 117 -11.62 14.07 0.77
N LEU A 118 -11.11 13.01 0.13
CA LEU A 118 -10.98 12.89 -1.33
C LEU A 118 -12.10 12.05 -1.97
N GLY A 119 -13.11 11.63 -1.20
CA GLY A 119 -14.17 10.75 -1.66
C GLY A 119 -13.68 9.33 -1.97
N VAL A 120 -12.59 8.89 -1.33
CA VAL A 120 -12.02 7.55 -1.49
C VAL A 120 -12.34 6.71 -0.26
N LYS A 121 -12.99 5.56 -0.47
CA LYS A 121 -13.18 4.50 0.52
C LYS A 121 -12.00 3.54 0.48
N MET A 122 -11.51 3.07 1.62
CA MET A 122 -10.39 2.12 1.68
C MET A 122 -10.80 0.69 1.28
N GLY A 123 -12.02 0.28 1.63
CA GLY A 123 -12.62 -1.02 1.31
C GLY A 123 -12.16 -2.15 2.23
N ASP A 124 -10.87 -2.20 2.57
CA ASP A 124 -10.28 -3.22 3.45
C ASP A 124 -9.62 -2.61 4.69
N THR A 125 -10.43 -2.21 5.69
CA THR A 125 -9.96 -1.58 6.94
C THR A 125 -9.26 -2.54 7.92
N ASN A 126 -8.65 -3.61 7.42
CA ASN A 126 -7.87 -4.53 8.22
C ASN A 126 -6.70 -3.83 8.93
N LYS A 127 -6.49 -4.12 10.22
CA LYS A 127 -5.40 -3.53 11.03
C LYS A 127 -3.99 -3.73 10.45
N PHE A 128 -3.77 -4.78 9.65
CA PHE A 128 -2.48 -5.02 8.99
C PHE A 128 -2.19 -4.04 7.85
N ASN A 129 -3.23 -3.38 7.32
CA ASN A 129 -3.11 -2.37 6.27
C ASN A 129 -2.84 -0.96 6.83
N PHE A 130 -3.01 -0.76 8.14
CA PHE A 130 -2.61 0.45 8.84
C PHE A 130 -1.19 0.29 9.39
N LEU A 131 -0.26 1.06 8.85
CA LEU A 131 1.16 1.05 9.16
C LEU A 131 1.47 2.20 10.14
N VAL A 132 1.67 1.87 11.41
CA VAL A 132 2.08 2.83 12.43
C VAL A 132 3.57 3.11 12.28
N CYS A 133 3.90 4.37 12.03
CA CYS A 133 5.25 4.86 11.78
C CYS A 133 5.76 5.60 13.03
N ASP A 134 6.93 5.21 13.53
CA ASP A 134 7.55 5.88 14.68
C ASP A 134 7.67 7.39 14.43
N GLY A 135 6.97 8.19 15.24
CA GLY A 135 6.99 9.66 15.18
C GLY A 135 6.31 10.31 13.97
N HIS A 136 5.76 9.53 13.02
CA HIS A 136 5.21 10.04 11.75
C HIS A 136 3.73 9.74 11.51
N GLY A 137 3.03 9.17 12.51
CA GLY A 137 1.60 8.89 12.43
C GLY A 137 1.29 7.53 11.81
N VAL A 138 0.15 7.42 11.12
CA VAL A 138 -0.34 6.17 10.50
C VAL A 138 -0.42 6.36 8.99
N MET A 139 0.14 5.39 8.25
CA MET A 139 -0.02 5.27 6.81
C MET A 139 -0.96 4.11 6.48
N ILE A 140 -1.62 4.18 5.34
CA ILE A 140 -2.53 3.18 4.81
C ILE A 140 -1.86 2.51 3.60
N ALA A 141 -1.78 1.19 3.63
CA ALA A 141 -1.25 0.35 2.56
C ALA A 141 -2.35 -0.62 2.05
N ASP A 142 -2.02 -1.40 1.03
CA ASP A 142 -2.91 -2.41 0.43
C ASP A 142 -4.23 -1.81 -0.07
N LEU A 143 -4.13 -0.90 -1.05
CA LEU A 143 -5.26 -0.12 -1.58
C LEU A 143 -6.01 -0.86 -2.70
N GLU A 144 -5.87 -2.18 -2.83
CA GLU A 144 -6.49 -2.95 -3.93
C GLU A 144 -8.02 -3.01 -3.85
N ALA A 145 -8.59 -2.75 -2.67
CA ALA A 145 -10.03 -2.66 -2.43
C ALA A 145 -10.55 -1.21 -2.41
N ALA A 146 -9.69 -0.22 -2.69
CA ALA A 146 -10.08 1.17 -2.60
C ALA A 146 -11.01 1.58 -3.75
N GLU A 147 -12.03 2.38 -3.43
CA GLU A 147 -13.03 2.85 -4.37
C GLU A 147 -13.15 4.38 -4.30
N GLN A 148 -13.22 5.06 -5.45
CA GLN A 148 -13.41 6.51 -5.53
C GLN A 148 -14.85 6.86 -5.91
N GLY A 149 -15.33 8.01 -5.42
CA GLY A 149 -16.66 8.52 -5.74
C GLY A 149 -17.77 7.94 -4.87
N CYS A 150 -17.40 7.36 -3.72
CA CYS A 150 -18.34 6.84 -2.74
C CYS A 150 -19.19 7.96 -2.12
N SER A 151 -20.39 7.60 -1.71
CA SER A 151 -21.30 8.48 -0.99
C SER A 151 -20.80 8.76 0.43
N GLN A 152 -21.27 9.87 1.01
CA GLN A 152 -20.94 10.22 2.39
C GLN A 152 -21.36 9.12 3.38
N ASP A 153 -22.50 8.45 3.14
CA ASP A 153 -23.00 7.37 3.99
C ASP A 153 -22.05 6.15 3.99
N GLU A 154 -21.51 5.77 2.83
CA GLU A 154 -20.54 4.66 2.72
C GLU A 154 -19.23 4.96 3.44
N LEU A 155 -18.73 6.19 3.37
CA LEU A 155 -17.52 6.63 4.06
C LEU A 155 -17.74 6.67 5.58
N GLU A 156 -18.90 7.15 6.03
CA GLU A 156 -19.27 7.14 7.44
C GLU A 156 -19.44 5.74 8.01
N GLU A 157 -19.98 4.80 7.22
CA GLU A 157 -20.08 3.39 7.60
C GLU A 157 -18.69 2.78 7.79
N GLU A 158 -17.76 3.02 6.86
CA GLU A 158 -16.37 2.59 6.97
C GLU A 158 -15.70 3.15 8.23
N MET A 159 -15.88 4.44 8.51
CA MET A 159 -15.35 5.07 9.72
C MET A 159 -15.91 4.46 11.00
N LYS A 160 -17.22 4.16 11.05
CA LYS A 160 -17.88 3.54 12.21
C LYS A 160 -17.38 2.11 12.46
N GLY A 161 -17.05 1.37 11.39
CA GLY A 161 -16.55 0.00 11.46
C GLY A 161 -15.09 -0.13 11.93
N LEU A 162 -14.29 0.94 11.81
CA LEU A 162 -12.84 0.91 12.02
C LEU A 162 -12.43 0.32 13.37
N LYS A 163 -13.13 0.68 14.46
CA LYS A 163 -12.83 0.15 15.79
C LYS A 163 -12.94 -1.37 15.85
N ALA A 164 -14.01 -1.93 15.27
CA ALA A 164 -14.20 -3.37 15.25
C ALA A 164 -13.11 -4.08 14.42
N CYS A 165 -12.67 -3.47 13.32
CA CYS A 165 -11.58 -4.00 12.49
C CYS A 165 -10.23 -4.02 13.22
N LEU A 166 -9.94 -3.01 14.06
CA LEU A 166 -8.72 -2.99 14.87
C LEU A 166 -8.75 -4.01 16.02
N GLU A 167 -9.93 -4.26 16.59
CA GLU A 167 -10.15 -5.23 17.66
C GLU A 167 -10.24 -6.68 17.16
N ASP A 168 -10.35 -6.89 15.85
CA ASP A 168 -10.50 -8.23 15.26
C ASP A 168 -9.31 -9.14 15.58
N ILE A 169 -9.62 -10.32 16.09
CA ILE A 169 -8.69 -11.39 16.45
C ILE A 169 -8.72 -12.56 15.46
N SER A 170 -9.49 -12.46 14.37
CA SER A 170 -9.57 -13.49 13.34
C SER A 170 -8.24 -13.75 12.61
N PHE A 171 -7.27 -12.81 12.75
CA PHE A 171 -5.97 -12.80 12.07
C PHE A 171 -6.06 -12.89 10.53
N LEU A 172 -7.24 -12.67 9.94
CA LEU A 172 -7.37 -12.49 8.50
C LEU A 172 -6.40 -11.37 8.06
N GLY A 173 -5.60 -11.62 7.02
CA GLY A 173 -4.58 -10.68 6.53
C GLY A 173 -3.19 -10.75 7.20
N GLY A 174 -3.03 -11.51 8.30
CA GLY A 174 -1.75 -11.67 9.02
C GLY A 174 -0.99 -12.97 8.70
N GLN A 175 0.31 -13.03 9.04
CA GLN A 175 1.08 -14.29 9.00
C GLN A 175 1.00 -15.03 10.34
N TYR A 176 0.76 -16.34 10.29
CA TYR A 176 0.82 -17.24 11.44
C TYR A 176 2.25 -17.79 11.62
N ILE A 177 2.83 -17.64 12.82
CA ILE A 177 3.99 -18.45 13.24
C ILE A 177 3.44 -19.55 14.13
N VAL A 178 3.44 -20.80 13.65
CA VAL A 178 3.27 -21.97 14.52
C VAL A 178 4.49 -22.00 15.45
N LYS A 179 4.29 -21.76 16.74
CA LYS A 179 5.31 -22.11 17.73
C LYS A 179 5.14 -23.58 18.05
N GLU A 180 6.18 -24.38 17.74
CA GLU A 180 6.34 -25.74 18.28
C GLU A 180 6.60 -25.70 19.79
#